data_AF-A0A850BKQ7-F1
#
_entry.id   AF-A0A850BKQ7-F1
#
_cell.length_a   1.000
_cell.length_b   1.000
_cell.length_c   1.000
_cell.angle_alpha   90.00
_cell.angle_beta   90.00
_cell.angle_gamma   90.00
#
_symmetry.space_group_name_H-M   'P 1'
#
loop_
_entity.id
_entity.type
_entity.pdbx_description
1 polymer ?
#
loop_
_entity_poly.entity_id
_entity_poly.type
_entity_poly.pdbx_seq_one_letter_code
_entity_poly.pdbx_strand_id
1 'polypeptide(L)'
;RALPPAGVWDAHFKGWAKIDEPRAAQAAEEAFRAIAAAFSETHGAAVDAEQRELDAWLRIRALELCGPPPKQLGLFEKPSPDLPRFKTATSDSDRLAAYAADGAEPPRRRSQAQTVLRIHSDRAARLAGYRELSAPSVLPLGLLLLVAQGAKKEGRHGA
;
A
#
# COMPACT_ATOMS: atom_id res chain seq x y z
N ARG A 1 33.34 23.80 35.70
CA ARG A 1 32.11 24.58 36.00
C ARG A 1 31.06 24.12 35.00
N ALA A 2 29.92 23.59 35.44
CA ALA A 2 28.87 23.13 34.53
C ALA A 2 28.19 24.35 33.90
N LEU A 3 28.10 24.37 32.57
CA LEU A 3 27.31 25.39 31.84
C LEU A 3 25.83 25.02 31.94
N PRO A 4 24.92 25.98 32.15
CA PRO A 4 23.49 25.72 32.05
C PRO A 4 23.18 25.22 30.64
N PRO A 5 22.42 24.12 30.46
CA PRO A 5 22.18 23.54 29.14
C PRO A 5 21.26 24.40 28.26
N ALA A 6 20.51 25.33 28.85
CA ALA A 6 19.66 26.25 28.12
C ALA A 6 20.49 27.21 27.24
N GLY A 7 20.18 27.28 25.95
CA GLY A 7 20.82 28.19 24.99
C GLY A 7 22.18 27.75 24.46
N VAL A 8 22.77 26.66 24.99
CA VAL A 8 24.06 26.12 24.52
C VAL A 8 23.98 25.70 23.05
N TRP A 9 22.85 25.11 22.63
CA TRP A 9 22.59 24.77 21.23
C TRP A 9 22.62 26.01 20.33
N ASP A 10 21.79 27.02 20.62
CA ASP A 10 21.70 28.23 19.81
C ASP A 10 23.02 29.01 19.75
N ALA A 11 23.77 29.04 20.86
CA ALA A 11 25.01 29.79 20.96
C ALA A 11 26.21 29.11 20.29
N HIS A 12 26.30 27.78 20.33
CA HIS A 12 27.53 27.06 19.93
C HIS A 12 27.37 26.12 18.75
N PHE A 13 26.18 25.54 18.54
CA PHE A 13 26.02 24.41 17.63
C PHE A 13 25.07 24.70 16.47
N LYS A 14 24.08 25.57 16.65
CA LYS A 14 23.12 25.94 15.61
C LYS A 14 23.78 26.52 14.35
N GLY A 15 24.86 27.28 14.50
CA GLY A 15 25.63 27.80 13.36
C GLY A 15 26.41 26.74 12.58
N TRP A 16 26.69 25.57 13.19
CA TRP A 16 27.32 24.44 12.52
C TRP A 16 26.30 23.58 11.75
N ALA A 17 25.04 23.72 12.12
CA ALA A 17 23.91 22.96 11.63
C ALA A 17 23.44 23.48 10.26
N LYS A 18 24.08 23.05 9.17
CA LYS A 18 23.50 23.21 7.82
C LYS A 18 22.43 22.13 7.56
N ILE A 19 21.40 22.12 8.40
CA ILE A 19 20.35 21.08 8.39
C ILE A 19 19.58 21.10 7.06
N ASP A 20 19.47 22.27 6.43
CA ASP A 20 18.80 22.47 5.14
C ASP A 20 19.79 22.57 3.97
N GLU A 21 20.88 21.80 3.98
CA GLU A 21 21.83 21.79 2.86
C GLU A 21 21.20 21.06 1.65
N PRO A 22 20.80 21.76 0.58
CA PRO A 22 20.06 21.15 -0.53
C PRO A 22 20.88 20.08 -1.26
N ARG A 23 22.22 20.20 -1.24
CA ARG A 23 23.12 19.20 -1.82
C ARG A 23 23.07 17.87 -1.09
N ALA A 24 22.89 17.89 0.23
CA ALA A 24 22.78 16.67 1.02
C ALA A 24 21.45 15.96 0.76
N ALA A 25 20.36 16.73 0.67
CA ALA A 25 19.05 16.20 0.28
C ALA A 25 19.10 15.58 -1.13
N GLN A 26 19.65 16.30 -2.10
CA GLN A 26 19.78 15.81 -3.47
C GLN A 26 20.65 14.54 -3.56
N ALA A 27 21.79 14.50 -2.88
CA ALA A 27 22.66 13.32 -2.86
C ALA A 27 21.95 12.11 -2.22
N ALA A 28 21.15 12.33 -1.18
CA ALA A 28 20.33 11.27 -0.58
C ALA A 28 19.24 10.79 -1.55
N GLU A 29 18.49 11.70 -2.19
CA GLU A 29 17.47 11.33 -3.19
C GLU A 29 18.06 10.52 -4.34
N GLU A 30 19.21 10.94 -4.88
CA GLU A 30 19.91 10.22 -5.95
C GLU A 30 20.37 8.83 -5.50
N ALA A 31 20.95 8.72 -4.30
CA ALA A 31 21.39 7.44 -3.75
C ALA A 31 20.22 6.46 -3.51
N PHE A 32 19.09 6.97 -3.04
CA PHE A 32 17.91 6.14 -2.75
C PHE A 32 17.01 5.88 -3.96
N ARG A 33 17.17 6.60 -5.07
CA ARG A 33 16.31 6.47 -6.26
C ARG A 33 16.24 5.03 -6.79
N ALA A 34 17.39 4.37 -6.92
CA ALA A 34 17.44 2.99 -7.42
C ALA A 34 16.75 2.01 -6.46
N ILE A 35 16.93 2.21 -5.15
CA ILE A 35 16.31 1.39 -4.10
C ILE A 35 14.78 1.58 -4.13
N ALA A 36 14.33 2.84 -4.21
CA ALA A 36 12.91 3.17 -4.26
C ALA A 36 12.23 2.64 -5.53
N ALA A 37 12.91 2.69 -6.68
CA ALA A 37 12.40 2.14 -7.94
C ALA A 37 12.22 0.62 -7.86
N ALA A 38 13.24 -0.12 -7.40
CA ALA A 38 13.18 -1.57 -7.25
C ALA A 38 12.10 -2.00 -6.24
N PHE A 39 11.96 -1.24 -5.13
CA PHE A 39 10.90 -1.45 -4.17
C PHE A 39 9.52 -1.24 -4.79
N SER A 40 9.32 -0.13 -5.52
CA SER A 40 8.04 0.23 -6.13
C SER A 40 7.59 -0.82 -7.15
N GLU A 41 8.51 -1.34 -7.95
CA GLU A 41 8.24 -2.43 -8.90
C GLU A 41 7.80 -3.72 -8.18
N THR A 42 8.57 -4.13 -7.16
CA THR A 42 8.27 -5.34 -6.38
C THR A 42 6.93 -5.22 -5.65
N HIS A 43 6.68 -4.06 -5.03
CA HIS A 43 5.43 -3.77 -4.34
C HIS A 43 4.24 -3.74 -5.31
N GLY A 44 4.38 -3.09 -6.46
CA GLY A 44 3.36 -3.08 -7.51
C GLY A 44 3.01 -4.48 -7.98
N ALA A 45 4.02 -5.31 -8.26
CA ALA A 45 3.82 -6.70 -8.66
C ALA A 45 3.11 -7.53 -7.58
N ALA A 46 3.43 -7.32 -6.30
CA ALA A 46 2.78 -7.99 -5.18
C ALA A 46 1.30 -7.57 -5.05
N VAL A 47 1.00 -6.28 -5.13
CA VAL A 47 -0.37 -5.75 -5.10
C VAL A 47 -1.19 -6.27 -6.28
N ASP A 48 -0.61 -6.34 -7.47
CA ASP A 48 -1.26 -6.88 -8.65
C ASP A 48 -1.54 -8.38 -8.56
N ALA A 49 -0.61 -9.14 -7.96
CA ALA A 49 -0.83 -10.55 -7.67
C ALA A 49 -1.99 -10.74 -6.70
N GLU A 50 -2.01 -9.96 -5.62
CA GLU A 50 -3.08 -10.03 -4.63
C GLU A 50 -4.44 -9.62 -5.20
N GLN A 51 -4.50 -8.61 -6.07
CA GLN A 51 -5.73 -8.23 -6.76
C GLN A 51 -6.27 -9.38 -7.62
N ARG A 52 -5.39 -10.08 -8.37
CA ARG A 52 -5.79 -11.25 -9.17
C ARG A 52 -6.31 -12.39 -8.31
N GLU A 53 -5.69 -12.63 -7.15
CA GLU A 53 -6.15 -13.65 -6.19
C GLU A 53 -7.51 -13.28 -5.60
N LEU A 54 -7.72 -12.01 -5.27
CA LEU A 54 -9.01 -11.51 -4.77
C LEU A 54 -10.13 -11.67 -5.81
N ASP A 55 -9.85 -11.34 -7.07
CA ASP A 55 -10.79 -11.50 -8.18
C ASP A 55 -11.11 -12.98 -8.45
N ALA A 56 -10.08 -13.85 -8.41
CA ALA A 56 -10.25 -15.29 -8.56
C ALA A 56 -11.09 -15.88 -7.41
N TRP A 57 -10.82 -15.44 -6.17
CA TRP A 57 -11.61 -15.81 -5.01
C TRP A 57 -13.07 -15.36 -5.17
N LEU A 58 -13.33 -14.12 -5.60
CA LEU A 58 -14.69 -13.63 -5.83
C LEU A 58 -15.42 -14.49 -6.87
N ARG A 59 -14.75 -14.84 -7.97
CA ARG A 59 -15.29 -15.71 -9.02
C ARG A 59 -15.67 -17.09 -8.49
N ILE A 60 -14.83 -17.71 -7.66
CA ILE A 60 -15.13 -19.01 -7.03
C ILE A 60 -16.39 -18.88 -6.16
N ARG A 61 -16.48 -17.83 -5.35
CA ARG A 61 -17.66 -17.60 -4.48
C ARG A 61 -18.94 -17.30 -5.28
N ALA A 62 -18.82 -16.56 -6.37
CA ALA A 62 -19.93 -16.32 -7.29
C ALA A 62 -20.39 -17.61 -7.97
N LEU A 63 -19.46 -18.48 -8.37
CA LEU A 63 -19.78 -19.80 -8.92
C LEU A 63 -20.52 -20.68 -7.92
N GLU A 64 -20.06 -20.73 -6.66
CA GLU A 64 -20.68 -21.53 -5.59
C GLU A 64 -22.10 -21.07 -5.25
N LEU A 65 -22.33 -19.75 -5.22
CA LEU A 65 -23.61 -19.18 -4.77
C LEU A 65 -24.60 -18.96 -5.91
N CYS A 66 -24.14 -18.39 -7.03
CA CYS A 66 -24.97 -17.99 -8.16
C CYS A 66 -25.00 -19.06 -9.27
N GLY A 67 -24.16 -20.09 -9.18
CA GLY A 67 -23.98 -21.09 -10.24
C GLY A 67 -23.05 -20.60 -11.37
N PRO A 68 -22.99 -21.30 -12.51
CA PRO A 68 -22.17 -20.90 -13.64
C PRO A 68 -22.62 -19.53 -14.20
N PRO A 69 -21.68 -18.72 -14.71
CA PRO A 69 -22.04 -17.46 -15.37
C PRO A 69 -22.89 -17.72 -16.62
N PRO A 70 -23.70 -16.72 -17.04
CA PRO A 70 -24.43 -16.83 -18.29
C PRO A 70 -23.46 -17.13 -19.44
N LYS A 71 -23.83 -18.09 -20.29
CA LYS A 71 -23.15 -18.25 -21.59
C LYS A 71 -23.40 -16.96 -22.37
N GLN A 72 -22.35 -16.41 -22.97
CA GLN A 72 -22.49 -15.29 -23.91
C GLN A 72 -23.47 -15.73 -25.00
N LEU A 73 -24.63 -15.08 -25.04
CA LEU A 73 -25.64 -15.33 -26.05
C LEU A 73 -25.07 -14.96 -27.42
N GLY A 74 -25.41 -15.75 -28.45
CA GLY A 74 -25.05 -15.41 -29.82
C GLY A 74 -25.64 -14.05 -30.22
N LEU A 75 -25.04 -13.37 -31.22
CA LEU A 75 -25.43 -12.02 -31.67
C LEU A 75 -26.95 -11.87 -31.99
N PHE A 76 -27.65 -12.97 -32.23
CA PHE A 76 -29.07 -13.01 -32.59
C PHE A 76 -29.97 -13.68 -31.53
N GLU A 77 -29.41 -14.12 -30.40
CA GLU A 77 -30.20 -14.72 -29.32
C GLU A 77 -30.73 -13.64 -28.39
N LYS A 78 -32.05 -13.59 -28.22
CA LYS A 78 -32.69 -12.67 -27.28
C LYS A 78 -32.55 -13.21 -25.86
N PRO A 79 -32.12 -12.39 -24.89
CA PRO A 79 -32.08 -12.81 -23.49
C PRO A 79 -33.48 -13.18 -23.02
N SER A 80 -33.60 -14.33 -22.35
CA SER A 80 -34.86 -14.76 -21.76
C SER A 80 -35.25 -13.78 -20.64
N PRO A 81 -36.42 -13.11 -20.73
CA PRO A 81 -36.81 -12.06 -19.78
C PRO A 81 -37.15 -12.60 -18.39
N ASP A 82 -37.34 -13.91 -18.23
CA ASP A 82 -37.82 -14.51 -16.98
C ASP A 82 -36.70 -14.96 -16.02
N LEU A 83 -35.43 -14.76 -16.38
CA LEU A 83 -34.32 -15.19 -15.53
C LEU A 83 -33.96 -14.14 -14.47
N PRO A 84 -33.71 -14.57 -13.21
CA PRO A 84 -33.21 -13.68 -12.16
C PRO A 84 -31.92 -12.97 -12.57
N ARG A 85 -31.76 -11.71 -12.13
CA ARG A 85 -30.62 -10.86 -12.50
C ARG A 85 -29.25 -11.48 -12.17
N PHE A 86 -29.14 -12.28 -11.11
CA PHE A 86 -27.88 -12.94 -10.74
C PHE A 86 -27.43 -14.03 -11.73
N LYS A 87 -28.34 -14.51 -12.59
CA LYS A 87 -28.04 -15.46 -13.67
C LYS A 87 -27.70 -14.78 -14.99
N THR A 88 -28.06 -13.51 -15.15
CA THR A 88 -27.89 -12.76 -16.42
C THR A 88 -26.78 -11.71 -16.34
N ALA A 89 -26.44 -11.24 -15.14
CA ALA A 89 -25.33 -10.30 -14.94
C ALA A 89 -23.98 -10.95 -15.33
N THR A 90 -23.11 -10.15 -15.94
CA THR A 90 -21.82 -10.61 -16.48
C THR A 90 -20.70 -10.57 -15.44
N SER A 91 -20.68 -9.57 -14.56
CA SER A 91 -19.66 -9.46 -13.51
C SER A 91 -20.04 -10.24 -12.26
N ASP A 92 -19.09 -10.91 -11.63
CA ASP A 92 -19.31 -11.72 -10.43
C ASP A 92 -19.82 -10.90 -9.23
N SER A 93 -19.39 -9.64 -9.09
CA SER A 93 -19.90 -8.71 -8.07
C SER A 93 -21.39 -8.43 -8.24
N ASP A 94 -21.83 -8.10 -9.45
CA ASP A 94 -23.23 -7.80 -9.74
C ASP A 94 -24.12 -9.03 -9.58
N ARG A 95 -23.59 -10.21 -9.94
CA ARG A 95 -24.28 -11.48 -9.74
C ARG A 95 -24.53 -11.73 -8.25
N LEU A 96 -23.48 -11.62 -7.43
CA LEU A 96 -23.59 -11.76 -5.98
C LEU A 96 -24.51 -10.70 -5.36
N ALA A 97 -24.47 -9.46 -5.86
CA ALA A 97 -25.33 -8.38 -5.37
C ALA A 97 -26.80 -8.64 -5.68
N ALA A 98 -27.10 -9.08 -6.91
CA ALA A 98 -28.44 -9.49 -7.30
C ALA A 98 -28.92 -10.71 -6.52
N TYR A 99 -28.05 -11.70 -6.27
CA TYR A 99 -28.37 -12.90 -5.49
C TYR A 99 -28.67 -12.56 -4.03
N ALA A 100 -27.90 -11.63 -3.44
CA ALA A 100 -28.13 -11.12 -2.09
C ALA A 100 -29.47 -10.38 -1.94
N ALA A 101 -29.93 -9.73 -3.00
CA ALA A 101 -31.17 -8.95 -3.03
C ALA A 101 -32.41 -9.77 -3.40
N ASP A 102 -32.25 -10.98 -3.94
CA ASP A 102 -33.36 -11.80 -4.42
C ASP A 102 -34.25 -12.27 -3.26
N GLY A 103 -35.56 -12.03 -3.32
CA GLY A 103 -36.53 -12.45 -2.32
C GLY A 103 -36.78 -13.96 -2.29
N ALA A 104 -36.55 -14.65 -3.40
CA ALA A 104 -36.81 -16.07 -3.56
C ALA A 104 -35.70 -16.96 -2.97
N GLU A 105 -34.50 -16.40 -2.74
CA GLU A 105 -33.36 -17.15 -2.22
C GLU A 105 -33.36 -17.26 -0.68
N PRO A 106 -32.87 -18.38 -0.10
CA PRO A 106 -32.88 -18.58 1.34
C PRO A 106 -32.12 -17.48 2.11
N PRO A 107 -32.65 -16.94 3.21
CA PRO A 107 -32.03 -15.84 3.97
C PRO A 107 -30.56 -16.07 4.33
N ARG A 108 -30.20 -17.31 4.70
CA ARG A 108 -28.81 -17.70 5.02
C ARG A 108 -27.86 -17.50 3.84
N ARG A 109 -28.27 -17.89 2.62
CA ARG A 109 -27.43 -17.76 1.42
C ARG A 109 -27.29 -16.32 0.97
N ARG A 110 -28.35 -15.52 1.13
CA ARG A 110 -28.31 -14.08 0.86
C ARG A 110 -27.34 -13.35 1.80
N SER A 111 -27.40 -13.64 3.09
CA SER A 111 -26.47 -13.10 4.09
C SER A 111 -25.01 -13.50 3.79
N GLN A 112 -24.79 -14.73 3.32
CA GLN A 112 -23.48 -15.18 2.87
C GLN A 112 -22.98 -14.37 1.66
N ALA A 113 -23.81 -14.12 0.65
CA ALA A 113 -23.46 -13.29 -0.50
C ALA A 113 -23.11 -11.84 -0.09
N GLN A 114 -23.90 -11.24 0.82
CA GLN A 114 -23.59 -9.92 1.38
C GLN A 114 -22.24 -9.90 2.10
N THR A 115 -21.93 -10.94 2.87
CA THR A 115 -20.65 -11.07 3.57
C THR A 115 -19.48 -11.17 2.59
N VAL A 116 -19.63 -11.95 1.51
CA VAL A 116 -18.61 -12.07 0.45
C VAL A 116 -18.36 -10.71 -0.20
N LEU A 117 -19.41 -9.97 -0.57
CA LEU A 117 -19.28 -8.64 -1.16
C LEU A 117 -18.57 -7.65 -0.25
N ARG A 118 -18.91 -7.66 1.04
CA ARG A 118 -18.27 -6.79 2.03
C ARG A 118 -16.78 -7.11 2.18
N ILE A 119 -16.42 -8.39 2.31
CA ILE A 119 -15.01 -8.80 2.40
C ILE A 119 -14.24 -8.38 1.14
N HIS A 120 -14.84 -8.57 -0.04
CA HIS A 120 -14.26 -8.14 -1.30
C HIS A 120 -14.04 -6.63 -1.36
N SER A 121 -15.06 -5.83 -1.05
CA SER A 121 -14.97 -4.37 -1.09
C SER A 121 -13.95 -3.83 -0.09
N ASP A 122 -13.95 -4.38 1.13
CA ASP A 122 -13.01 -3.99 2.19
C ASP A 122 -11.56 -4.29 1.77
N ARG A 123 -11.31 -5.45 1.12
CA ARG A 123 -9.97 -5.81 0.67
C ARG A 123 -9.55 -5.00 -0.56
N ALA A 124 -10.43 -4.81 -1.54
CA ALA A 124 -10.16 -4.02 -2.73
C ALA A 124 -9.84 -2.55 -2.38
N ALA A 125 -10.56 -1.96 -1.42
CA ALA A 125 -10.28 -0.61 -0.95
C ALA A 125 -8.89 -0.50 -0.28
N ARG A 126 -8.49 -1.51 0.50
CA ARG A 126 -7.14 -1.56 1.09
C ARG A 126 -6.05 -1.69 0.03
N LEU A 127 -6.26 -2.55 -0.97
CA LEU A 127 -5.33 -2.72 -2.09
C LEU A 127 -5.19 -1.43 -2.91
N ALA A 128 -6.28 -0.72 -3.16
CA ALA A 128 -6.25 0.59 -3.81
C ALA A 128 -5.38 1.59 -3.02
N GLY A 129 -5.52 1.63 -1.69
CA GLY A 129 -4.67 2.46 -0.83
C GLY A 129 -3.19 2.08 -0.91
N TYR A 130 -2.85 0.80 -1.05
CA TYR A 130 -1.46 0.36 -1.23
C TYR A 130 -0.87 0.66 -2.60
N ARG A 131 -1.69 0.94 -3.62
CA ARG A 131 -1.19 1.38 -4.94
C ARG A 131 -0.70 2.81 -4.93
N GLU A 132 -1.23 3.65 -4.04
CA GLU A 132 -0.86 5.06 -3.91
C GLU A 132 0.41 5.22 -3.06
N LEU A 133 1.53 4.66 -3.53
CA LEU A 133 2.83 4.97 -2.94
C LEU A 133 3.22 6.42 -3.27
N SER A 134 3.40 7.22 -2.22
CA SER A 134 4.00 8.55 -2.36
C SER A 134 5.48 8.44 -2.71
N ALA A 135 6.00 9.45 -3.41
CA ALA A 135 7.44 9.56 -3.63
C ALA A 135 8.18 9.56 -2.28
N PRO A 136 9.34 8.88 -2.18
CA PRO A 136 10.12 8.86 -0.95
C PRO A 136 10.55 10.29 -0.58
N SER A 137 10.28 10.68 0.67
CA SER A 137 10.70 11.99 1.20
C SER A 137 11.99 11.86 1.99
N VAL A 138 12.95 12.75 1.75
CA VAL A 138 14.16 12.86 2.57
C VAL A 138 13.86 13.73 3.79
N LEU A 139 14.09 13.19 4.99
CA LEU A 139 13.89 13.88 6.26
C LEU A 139 15.22 13.98 7.02
N PRO A 140 15.60 15.16 7.53
CA PRO A 140 16.80 15.29 8.36
C PRO A 140 16.60 14.57 9.70
N LEU A 141 17.47 13.60 10.00
CA LEU A 141 17.43 12.82 11.25
C LEU A 141 18.09 13.56 12.45
N GLY A 142 18.85 14.61 12.20
CA GLY A 142 19.59 15.38 13.20
C GLY A 142 21.07 15.53 12.86
N LEU A 143 21.87 16.03 13.80
CA LEU A 143 23.31 16.16 13.65
C LEU A 143 24.03 15.09 14.46
N LEU A 144 25.01 14.42 13.84
CA LEU A 144 25.93 13.54 14.54
C LEU A 144 27.21 14.32 14.90
N LEU A 145 27.47 14.47 16.19
CA LEU A 145 28.72 15.06 16.67
C LEU A 145 29.79 13.98 16.81
N LEU A 146 30.83 14.05 15.98
CA LEU A 146 32.03 13.21 16.12
C LEU A 146 33.05 13.94 17.00
N VAL A 147 33.34 13.38 18.18
CA VAL A 147 34.39 13.90 19.08
C VAL A 147 35.65 13.05 18.91
N ALA A 148 36.73 13.66 18.41
CA ALA A 148 38.02 12.99 18.32
C ALA A 148 38.54 12.68 19.72
N GLN A 149 38.88 11.41 19.98
CA GLN A 149 39.63 11.02 21.16
C GLN A 149 41.06 11.56 21.00
N GLY A 150 41.47 12.49 21.87
CA GLY A 150 42.68 13.29 21.70
C GLY A 150 43.93 12.45 21.42
N ALA A 151 44.69 12.83 20.39
CA ALA A 151 46.02 12.30 20.15
C ALA A 151 46.88 12.57 21.39
N LYS A 152 47.21 11.50 22.12
CA LYS A 152 48.15 11.51 23.23
C LYS A 152 49.48 12.01 22.66
N LYS A 153 49.83 13.28 22.90
CA LYS A 153 51.17 13.78 22.59
C LYS A 153 52.16 13.03 23.48
N GLU A 154 52.81 12.01 22.93
CA GLU A 154 54.04 11.48 23.50
C GLU A 154 55.11 12.57 23.41
N GLY A 155 55.29 13.26 24.53
CA GLY A 155 56.38 14.19 24.73
C GLY A 155 57.70 13.41 24.77
N ARG A 156 58.37 13.33 23.63
CA ARG A 156 59.77 12.96 23.50
C ARG A 156 60.61 14.01 24.24
N HIS A 157 60.95 13.74 25.50
CA HIS A 157 62.04 14.44 26.19
C HIS A 157 63.35 13.97 25.56
N GLY A 158 63.97 14.86 24.78
CA GLY A 158 65.33 14.71 24.31
C GLY A 158 66.29 15.46 25.23
N ALA A 159 67.41 14.76 25.51
CA ALA A 159 68.66 15.17 26.13
C ALA A 159 68.63 15.48 27.64
#